data_AF-A0A4Y2F969-F1
#
_entry.id   AF-A0A4Y2F969-F1
#
_cell.length_a   1.000
_cell.length_b   1.000
_cell.length_c   1.000
_cell.angle_alpha   90.00
_cell.angle_beta   90.00
_cell.angle_gamma   90.00
#
_symmetry.space_group_name_H-M   'P 1'
#
loop_
_entity.id
_entity.type
_entity.pdbx_description
1 polymer ?
#
loop_
_entity_poly.entity_id
_entity_poly.type
_entity_poly.pdbx_seq_one_letter_code
_entity_poly.pdbx_strand_id
1 'polypeptide(L)'
;MNDSHCNSSSTKAEVTTANRILRLYVRTEESSSELIQLTHYIMRVQYRNKTLVGVIKNSRYLSEDLKKLVDSVIYHNTFTAHPENLLLSMLAEERRHFRKLAVRRIIKARGSSSVERRRFVVPKINFKANQHIEMIDWFKCDFTQPPITANFTVEQLKYIAENGSIKDLLNLQISTSYTIAGALCKTCD
;
A
#
# COMPACT_ATOMS: atom_id res chain seq x y z
N MET A 1 -27.87 -20.14 -7.83
CA MET A 1 -26.77 -20.25 -8.81
C MET A 1 -25.84 -19.08 -8.61
N ASN A 2 -24.65 -19.41 -8.12
CA ASN A 2 -23.38 -18.67 -8.10
C ASN A 2 -23.27 -17.43 -7.19
N ASP A 3 -23.05 -17.75 -5.92
CA ASP A 3 -22.32 -16.93 -4.95
C ASP A 3 -20.92 -16.58 -5.48
N SER A 4 -20.66 -15.30 -5.68
CA SER A 4 -19.32 -14.75 -5.92
C SER A 4 -18.57 -14.68 -4.58
N HIS A 5 -18.05 -15.83 -4.18
CA HIS A 5 -17.13 -15.99 -3.07
C HIS A 5 -15.70 -15.73 -3.57
N CYS A 6 -15.14 -14.54 -3.38
CA CYS A 6 -13.68 -14.36 -3.34
C CYS A 6 -13.25 -13.00 -2.75
N ASN A 7 -12.24 -13.04 -1.89
CA ASN A 7 -11.42 -11.93 -1.38
C ASN A 7 -11.88 -11.13 -0.15
N SER A 8 -12.44 -11.79 0.87
CA SER A 8 -12.51 -11.26 2.25
C SER A 8 -11.88 -12.17 3.32
N SER A 9 -11.20 -13.23 2.90
CA SER A 9 -10.70 -14.29 3.78
C SER A 9 -9.30 -14.05 4.35
N SER A 10 -8.38 -13.38 3.63
CA SER A 10 -6.99 -13.23 4.12
C SER A 10 -6.87 -12.20 5.25
N THR A 11 -7.58 -11.07 5.16
CA THR A 11 -7.58 -10.03 6.20
C THR A 11 -8.23 -10.48 7.51
N LYS A 12 -9.26 -11.34 7.45
CA LYS A 12 -9.88 -11.95 8.65
C LYS A 12 -8.96 -12.97 9.33
N ALA A 13 -8.19 -13.74 8.55
CA ALA A 13 -7.28 -14.77 9.07
C ALA A 13 -6.05 -14.18 9.79
N GLU A 14 -5.52 -13.05 9.32
CA GLU A 14 -4.36 -12.39 9.92
C GLU A 14 -4.67 -11.75 11.27
N VAL A 15 -5.83 -11.08 11.37
CA VAL A 15 -6.33 -10.50 12.62
C VAL A 15 -6.60 -11.59 13.65
N THR A 16 -7.06 -12.78 13.24
CA THR A 16 -7.34 -13.89 14.16
C THR A 16 -6.08 -14.54 14.70
N THR A 17 -5.01 -14.69 13.90
CA THR A 17 -3.73 -15.23 14.37
C THR A 17 -3.02 -14.28 15.34
N ALA A 18 -2.94 -13.00 15.03
CA ALA A 18 -2.36 -12.00 15.94
C ALA A 18 -3.11 -11.95 17.28
N ASN A 19 -4.44 -11.96 17.25
CA ASN A 19 -5.27 -12.00 18.45
C ASN A 19 -5.11 -13.30 19.25
N ARG A 20 -4.78 -14.42 18.61
CA ARG A 20 -4.45 -15.68 19.30
C ARG A 20 -3.12 -15.59 20.03
N ILE A 21 -2.09 -15.02 19.40
CA ILE A 21 -0.76 -14.83 20.00
C ILE A 21 -0.83 -13.85 21.19
N LEU A 22 -1.58 -12.75 21.08
CA LEU A 22 -1.79 -11.81 22.19
C LEU A 22 -2.52 -12.47 23.37
N ARG A 23 -3.54 -13.29 23.10
CA ARG A 23 -4.22 -14.06 24.17
C ARG A 23 -3.31 -15.10 24.81
N LEU A 24 -2.44 -15.73 24.03
CA LEU A 24 -1.46 -16.67 24.55
C LEU A 24 -0.49 -15.95 25.50
N TYR A 25 0.06 -14.81 25.10
CA TYR A 25 0.93 -13.98 25.95
C TYR A 25 0.28 -13.63 27.30
N VAL A 26 -0.95 -13.11 27.28
CA VAL A 26 -1.68 -12.75 28.51
C VAL A 26 -1.93 -13.95 29.44
N ARG A 27 -1.98 -15.16 28.88
CA ARG A 27 -2.29 -16.40 29.60
C ARG A 27 -1.05 -17.16 30.09
N THR A 28 0.15 -16.67 29.80
CA THR A 28 1.41 -17.35 30.14
C THR A 28 2.12 -16.60 31.28
N GLU A 29 2.32 -17.26 32.43
CA GLU A 29 2.94 -16.65 33.62
C GLU A 29 4.45 -16.39 33.42
N GLU A 30 5.18 -17.33 32.82
CA GLU A 30 6.55 -17.14 32.35
C GLU A 30 6.59 -17.20 30.81
N SER A 31 6.60 -16.02 30.18
CA SER A 31 6.63 -15.92 28.73
C SER A 31 8.03 -16.17 28.17
N SER A 32 8.13 -17.03 27.15
CA SER A 32 9.39 -17.25 26.44
C SER A 32 9.87 -15.98 25.73
N SER A 33 11.18 -15.88 25.49
CA SER A 33 11.78 -14.72 24.84
C SER A 33 11.20 -14.46 23.44
N GLU A 34 10.78 -15.53 22.76
CA GLU A 34 10.17 -15.53 21.43
C GLU A 34 8.73 -15.03 21.47
N LEU A 35 7.95 -15.44 22.49
CA LEU A 35 6.58 -14.99 22.67
C LEU A 35 6.52 -13.49 23.01
N ILE A 36 7.46 -13.01 23.82
CA ILE A 36 7.63 -11.58 24.13
C ILE A 36 7.97 -10.81 22.84
N GLN A 37 8.93 -11.31 22.04
CA GLN A 37 9.31 -10.68 20.78
C GLN A 37 8.16 -10.62 19.76
N LEU A 38 7.40 -11.71 19.61
CA LEU A 38 6.24 -11.78 18.73
C LEU A 38 5.13 -10.82 19.19
N THR A 39 4.83 -10.79 20.48
CA THR A 39 3.84 -9.87 21.07
C THR A 39 4.25 -8.42 20.82
N HIS A 40 5.53 -8.08 21.08
CA HIS A 40 6.04 -6.74 20.85
C HIS A 40 6.02 -6.36 19.35
N TYR A 41 6.30 -7.31 18.46
CA TYR A 41 6.19 -7.11 17.01
C TYR A 41 4.74 -6.89 16.57
N ILE A 42 3.79 -7.72 17.01
CA ILE A 42 2.35 -7.56 16.72
C ILE A 42 1.88 -6.19 17.22
N MET A 43 2.26 -5.80 18.44
CA MET A 43 1.94 -4.48 18.98
C MET A 43 2.50 -3.34 18.12
N ARG A 44 3.74 -3.46 17.63
CA ARG A 44 4.38 -2.45 16.75
C ARG A 44 3.81 -2.42 15.33
N VAL A 45 3.36 -3.55 14.81
CA VAL A 45 2.86 -3.68 13.44
C VAL A 45 1.38 -3.36 13.35
N GLN A 46 0.52 -4.00 14.15
CA GLN A 46 -0.93 -3.75 14.09
C GLN A 46 -1.32 -2.36 14.60
N TYR A 47 -0.65 -1.85 15.65
CA TYR A 47 -1.10 -0.63 16.32
C TYR A 47 -0.29 0.62 15.98
N ARG A 48 0.99 0.49 15.54
CA ARG A 48 1.87 1.65 15.29
C ARG A 48 2.25 1.88 13.83
N ASN A 49 2.27 0.86 12.98
CA ASN A 49 2.74 1.01 11.60
C ASN A 49 1.65 0.69 10.58
N LYS A 50 0.99 1.75 10.09
CA LYS A 50 -0.03 1.66 9.04
C LYS A 50 0.52 1.37 7.64
N THR A 51 1.85 1.36 7.45
CA THR A 51 2.49 1.22 6.12
C THR A 51 3.39 -0.01 6.04
N LEU A 52 3.41 -0.65 4.87
CA LEU A 52 4.24 -1.83 4.60
C LEU A 52 5.74 -1.58 4.82
N VAL A 53 6.23 -0.37 4.56
CA VAL A 53 7.61 0.06 4.88
C VAL A 53 7.88 -0.01 6.38
N GLY A 54 6.91 0.39 7.21
CA GLY A 54 7.01 0.30 8.66
C GLY A 54 7.09 -1.14 9.15
N VAL A 55 6.29 -2.03 8.55
CA VAL A 55 6.31 -3.48 8.84
C VAL A 55 7.68 -4.08 8.50
N ILE A 56 8.21 -3.79 7.31
CA ILE A 56 9.54 -4.25 6.86
C ILE A 56 10.65 -3.72 7.79
N LYS A 57 10.59 -2.45 8.22
CA LYS A 57 11.57 -1.89 9.15
C LYS A 57 11.54 -2.61 10.50
N ASN A 58 10.33 -2.89 11.01
CA ASN A 58 10.19 -3.58 12.29
C ASN A 58 10.66 -5.04 12.21
N SER A 59 10.46 -5.72 11.07
CA SER A 59 10.91 -7.11 10.91
C SER A 59 12.44 -7.27 10.97
N ARG A 60 13.21 -6.17 10.85
CA ARG A 60 14.68 -6.18 10.98
C ARG A 60 15.17 -6.36 12.41
N TYR A 61 14.32 -6.10 13.41
CA TYR A 61 14.69 -6.22 14.83
C TYR A 61 14.31 -7.58 15.43
N LEU A 62 13.80 -8.50 14.61
CA LEU A 62 13.46 -9.87 15.03
C LEU A 62 14.69 -10.77 14.98
N SER A 63 14.67 -11.85 15.77
CA SER A 63 15.62 -12.96 15.62
C SER A 63 15.52 -13.58 14.23
N GLU A 64 16.60 -14.20 13.74
CA GLU A 64 16.69 -14.68 12.35
C GLU A 64 15.58 -15.68 11.98
N ASP A 65 15.18 -16.55 12.93
CA ASP A 65 14.13 -17.55 12.69
C ASP A 65 12.74 -16.91 12.61
N LEU A 66 12.45 -15.95 13.50
CA LEU A 66 11.20 -15.19 13.46
C LEU A 66 11.15 -14.27 12.24
N LYS A 67 12.30 -13.69 11.88
CA LYS A 67 12.47 -12.84 10.71
C LYS A 67 12.13 -13.60 9.42
N LYS A 68 12.61 -14.83 9.24
CA LYS A 68 12.27 -15.66 8.07
C LYS A 68 10.77 -15.91 7.94
N LEU A 69 10.12 -16.24 9.06
CA LEU A 69 8.67 -16.48 9.08
C LEU A 69 7.88 -15.21 8.74
N VAL A 70 8.27 -14.09 9.35
CA VAL A 70 7.64 -12.79 9.12
C VAL A 70 7.89 -12.28 7.70
N ASP A 71 9.11 -12.37 7.18
CA ASP A 71 9.43 -11.93 5.82
C ASP A 71 8.68 -12.77 4.78
N SER A 72 8.46 -14.07 5.04
CA SER A 72 7.58 -14.93 4.22
C SER A 72 6.13 -14.44 4.23
N VAL A 73 5.57 -14.17 5.41
CA VAL A 73 4.20 -13.62 5.54
C VAL A 73 4.10 -12.25 4.86
N ILE A 74 5.10 -11.39 5.04
CA ILE A 74 5.16 -10.09 4.36
C ILE A 74 5.12 -10.33 2.86
N TYR A 75 6.02 -11.16 2.31
CA TYR A 75 6.14 -11.47 0.88
C TYR A 75 4.81 -11.89 0.25
N HIS A 76 4.09 -12.80 0.89
CA HIS A 76 2.78 -13.27 0.42
C HIS A 76 1.68 -12.20 0.49
N ASN A 77 1.86 -11.17 1.30
CA ASN A 77 0.91 -10.06 1.49
C ASN A 77 1.35 -8.74 0.82
N THR A 78 2.34 -8.78 -0.07
CA THR A 78 2.91 -7.60 -0.73
C THR A 78 2.05 -7.05 -1.88
N PHE A 79 0.77 -7.39 -1.97
CA PHE A 79 -0.13 -6.85 -3.00
C PHE A 79 -0.17 -5.31 -3.00
N THR A 80 0.02 -4.70 -1.83
CA THR A 80 0.11 -3.24 -1.67
C THR A 80 1.39 -2.64 -2.27
N ALA A 81 2.45 -3.44 -2.47
CA ALA A 81 3.70 -3.01 -3.08
C ALA A 81 3.68 -3.05 -4.61
N HIS A 82 2.52 -3.29 -5.23
CA HIS A 82 2.35 -3.16 -6.68
C HIS A 82 2.89 -1.81 -7.17
N PRO A 83 3.66 -1.75 -8.27
CA PRO A 83 4.30 -0.51 -8.72
C PRO A 83 3.32 0.66 -8.87
N GLU A 84 2.10 0.42 -9.37
CA GLU A 84 1.08 1.46 -9.49
C GLU A 84 0.64 2.02 -8.12
N ASN A 85 0.49 1.15 -7.12
CA ASN A 85 0.13 1.55 -5.75
C ASN A 85 1.27 2.34 -5.09
N LEU A 86 2.52 1.97 -5.36
CA LEU A 86 3.68 2.71 -4.92
C LEU A 86 3.76 4.08 -5.59
N LEU A 87 3.45 4.20 -6.89
CA LEU A 87 3.36 5.49 -7.57
C LEU A 87 2.29 6.40 -6.97
N LEU A 88 1.11 5.86 -6.65
CA LEU A 88 0.05 6.61 -5.97
C LEU A 88 0.48 7.05 -4.57
N SER A 89 1.16 6.18 -3.82
CA SER A 89 1.70 6.50 -2.50
C SER A 89 2.75 7.62 -2.58
N MET A 90 3.62 7.58 -3.60
CA MET A 90 4.62 8.63 -3.84
C MET A 90 4.00 9.96 -4.30
N LEU A 91 2.91 9.93 -5.07
CA LEU A 91 2.12 11.13 -5.40
C LEU A 91 1.42 11.71 -4.18
N ALA A 92 1.08 10.85 -3.22
CA ALA A 92 0.39 11.21 -2.00
C ALA A 92 1.32 11.75 -0.88
N GLU A 93 2.62 11.76 -1.15
CA GLU A 93 3.69 12.09 -0.21
C GLU A 93 3.88 13.61 -0.05
N GLU A 94 4.18 14.08 1.16
CA GLU A 94 4.35 15.51 1.44
C GLU A 94 5.63 16.09 0.83
N ARG A 95 6.66 15.25 0.67
CA ARG A 95 7.95 15.67 0.15
C ARG A 95 7.90 15.79 -1.38
N ARG A 96 8.13 17.01 -1.86
CA ARG A 96 8.14 17.38 -3.29
C ARG A 96 8.95 16.45 -4.19
N HIS A 97 10.12 16.00 -3.74
CA HIS A 97 11.00 15.16 -4.56
C HIS A 97 10.38 13.78 -4.89
N PHE A 98 9.61 13.17 -3.98
CA PHE A 98 8.93 11.91 -4.26
C PHE A 98 7.79 12.09 -5.25
N ARG A 99 6.98 13.15 -5.10
CA ARG A 99 5.91 13.46 -6.05
C ARG A 99 6.45 13.71 -7.46
N LYS A 100 7.52 14.50 -7.58
CA LYS A 100 8.22 14.73 -8.86
C LYS A 100 8.69 13.44 -9.51
N LEU A 101 9.29 12.55 -8.73
CA LEU A 101 9.75 11.27 -9.24
C LEU A 101 8.58 10.38 -9.69
N ALA A 102 7.49 10.35 -8.93
CA ALA A 102 6.29 9.61 -9.31
C ALA A 102 5.72 10.10 -10.64
N VAL A 103 5.58 11.41 -10.80
CA VAL A 103 5.10 12.03 -12.05
C VAL A 103 6.00 11.69 -13.23
N ARG A 104 7.33 11.78 -13.08
CA ARG A 104 8.27 11.37 -14.15
C ARG A 104 8.06 9.92 -14.57
N ARG A 105 7.89 9.01 -13.61
CA ARG A 105 7.64 7.59 -13.88
C ARG A 105 6.29 7.36 -14.55
N ILE A 106 5.24 8.05 -14.12
CA ILE A 106 3.89 7.98 -14.72
C ILE A 106 3.90 8.46 -16.16
N ILE A 107 4.55 9.60 -16.44
CA ILE A 107 4.68 10.14 -17.81
C ILE A 107 5.46 9.15 -18.69
N LYS A 108 6.53 8.54 -18.16
CA LYS A 108 7.25 7.49 -18.89
C LYS A 108 6.36 6.29 -19.21
N ALA A 109 5.61 5.79 -18.21
CA ALA A 109 4.72 4.65 -18.38
C ALA A 109 3.58 4.91 -19.38
N ARG A 110 3.11 6.16 -19.51
CA ARG A 110 2.15 6.58 -20.56
C ARG A 110 2.70 6.37 -21.98
N GLY A 111 3.97 6.73 -22.19
CA GLY A 111 4.61 6.58 -23.50
C GLY A 111 4.96 5.13 -23.86
N SER A 112 5.00 4.25 -22.87
CA SER A 112 5.39 2.84 -23.01
C SER A 112 4.21 1.87 -23.15
N SER A 113 2.96 2.32 -23.03
CA SER A 113 1.82 1.40 -22.95
C SER A 113 1.49 0.79 -24.32
N SER A 114 1.93 -0.46 -24.56
CA SER A 114 1.21 -1.34 -25.47
C SER A 114 -0.12 -1.74 -24.82
N VAL A 115 -1.17 -1.98 -25.61
CA VAL A 115 -2.55 -2.25 -25.15
C VAL A 115 -2.68 -3.62 -24.45
N GLU A 116 -1.59 -4.23 -24.01
CA GLU A 116 -1.63 -5.50 -23.29
C GLU A 116 -2.38 -5.35 -21.96
N ARG A 117 -3.24 -6.35 -21.68
CA ARG A 117 -3.98 -6.48 -20.43
C ARG A 117 -3.04 -6.31 -19.24
N ARG A 118 -3.39 -5.41 -18.30
CA ARG A 118 -2.65 -5.20 -17.05
C ARG A 118 -2.50 -6.55 -16.32
N ARG A 119 -1.26 -7.04 -16.21
CA ARG A 119 -0.94 -8.27 -15.48
C ARG A 119 -0.56 -7.90 -14.06
N PHE A 120 -1.27 -8.47 -13.08
CA PHE A 120 -0.86 -8.36 -11.69
C PHE A 120 0.32 -9.29 -11.44
N VAL A 121 1.52 -8.72 -11.29
CA VAL A 121 2.74 -9.46 -10.93
C VAL A 121 3.18 -8.98 -9.56
N VAL A 122 3.35 -9.92 -8.62
CA VAL A 122 3.86 -9.60 -7.29
C VAL A 122 5.35 -9.21 -7.42
N PRO A 123 5.73 -7.98 -7.08
CA PRO A 123 7.10 -7.54 -7.24
C PRO A 123 7.99 -8.15 -6.16
N LYS A 124 9.26 -8.39 -6.51
CA LYS A 124 10.26 -8.80 -5.53
C LYS A 124 10.54 -7.64 -4.57
N ILE A 125 10.23 -7.84 -3.28
CA ILE A 125 10.40 -6.81 -2.26
C ILE A 125 11.81 -6.76 -1.71
N ASN A 126 12.30 -5.54 -1.55
CA ASN A 126 13.52 -5.23 -0.84
C ASN A 126 13.24 -5.04 0.67
N PHE A 127 13.54 -6.06 1.47
CA PHE A 127 13.41 -5.99 2.93
C PHE A 127 14.36 -4.99 3.61
N LYS A 128 15.34 -4.43 2.87
CA LYS A 128 16.22 -3.35 3.34
C LYS A 128 15.71 -1.95 3.03
N ALA A 129 14.54 -1.83 2.38
CA ALA A 129 13.96 -0.55 1.99
C ALA A 129 13.60 0.37 3.18
N ASN A 130 14.12 1.59 3.20
CA ASN A 130 13.77 2.58 4.20
C ASN A 130 12.62 3.49 3.76
N GLN A 131 12.30 3.48 2.48
CA GLN A 131 11.33 4.37 1.84
C GLN A 131 10.54 3.60 0.77
N HIS A 132 9.34 4.07 0.42
CA HIS A 132 8.46 3.43 -0.57
C HIS A 132 9.15 3.22 -1.93
N ILE A 133 10.01 4.15 -2.34
CA ILE A 133 10.78 4.07 -3.58
C ILE A 133 11.75 2.88 -3.61
N GLU A 134 12.28 2.46 -2.46
CA GLU A 134 13.31 1.42 -2.39
C GLU A 134 12.69 0.03 -2.28
N MET A 135 11.37 -0.08 -2.14
CA MET A 135 10.66 -1.34 -1.89
C MET A 135 10.75 -2.32 -3.06
N ILE A 136 10.82 -1.81 -4.28
CA ILE A 136 10.87 -2.63 -5.50
C ILE A 136 12.04 -2.20 -6.38
N ASP A 137 12.54 -3.14 -7.16
CA ASP A 137 13.47 -2.83 -8.24
C ASP A 137 12.70 -2.31 -9.45
N TRP A 138 12.64 -0.99 -9.59
CA TRP A 138 11.93 -0.33 -10.68
C TRP A 138 12.53 -0.54 -12.06
N PHE A 139 13.75 -1.08 -12.18
CA PHE A 139 14.35 -1.43 -13.47
C PHE A 139 13.95 -2.83 -13.94
N LYS A 140 13.53 -3.69 -13.00
CA LYS A 140 13.09 -5.07 -13.27
C LYS A 140 11.59 -5.27 -13.20
N CYS A 141 10.86 -4.29 -12.69
CA CYS A 141 9.40 -4.33 -12.63
C CYS A 141 8.82 -3.58 -13.83
N ASP A 142 8.03 -4.29 -14.62
CA ASP A 142 7.13 -3.64 -15.57
C ASP A 142 6.01 -2.96 -14.79
N PHE A 143 5.67 -1.73 -15.20
CA PHE A 143 4.57 -0.99 -14.60
C PHE A 143 3.86 -0.14 -15.63
N THR A 144 2.54 -0.10 -15.52
CA THR A 144 1.72 0.78 -16.35
C THR A 144 1.37 2.05 -15.60
N GLN A 145 0.73 2.97 -16.30
CA GLN A 145 0.15 4.12 -15.66
C GLN A 145 -0.99 3.69 -14.70
N PRO A 146 -1.01 4.18 -13.44
CA PRO A 146 -2.14 3.96 -12.55
C PRO A 146 -3.44 4.51 -13.15
N PRO A 147 -4.55 3.73 -13.20
CA PRO A 147 -5.81 4.15 -13.80
C PRO A 147 -6.34 5.49 -13.28
N ILE A 148 -6.20 5.75 -11.99
CA ILE A 148 -6.60 7.02 -11.35
C ILE A 148 -5.91 8.21 -12.03
N THR A 149 -4.67 8.03 -12.45
CA THR A 149 -3.90 9.11 -13.08
C THR A 149 -4.25 9.31 -14.56
N ALA A 150 -5.04 8.40 -15.18
CA ALA A 150 -5.34 8.43 -16.61
C ALA A 150 -6.06 9.72 -17.03
N ASN A 151 -6.93 10.23 -16.18
CA ASN A 151 -7.74 11.42 -16.46
C ASN A 151 -6.98 12.74 -16.27
N PHE A 152 -5.73 12.71 -15.79
CA PHE A 152 -4.95 13.91 -15.53
C PHE A 152 -4.03 14.25 -16.72
N THR A 153 -3.98 15.51 -17.14
CA THR A 153 -2.99 15.94 -18.14
C THR A 153 -1.57 15.93 -17.55
N VAL A 154 -0.56 16.01 -18.42
CA VAL A 154 0.84 16.07 -17.98
C VAL A 154 1.09 17.33 -17.13
N GLU A 155 0.43 18.43 -17.47
CA GLU A 155 0.50 19.72 -16.79
C GLU A 155 -0.14 19.62 -15.42
N GLN A 156 -1.32 18.97 -15.31
CA GLN A 156 -1.97 18.71 -14.02
C GLN A 156 -1.11 17.82 -13.12
N LEU A 157 -0.49 16.77 -13.66
CA LEU A 157 0.44 15.95 -12.89
C LEU A 157 1.65 16.75 -12.40
N LYS A 158 2.24 17.59 -13.26
CA LYS A 158 3.34 18.48 -12.86
C LYS A 158 2.89 19.46 -11.78
N TYR A 159 1.70 20.04 -11.90
CA TYR A 159 1.13 20.92 -10.89
C TYR A 159 0.98 20.21 -9.54
N ILE A 160 0.48 18.97 -9.51
CA ILE A 160 0.43 18.14 -8.29
C ILE A 160 1.83 17.98 -7.71
N ALA A 161 2.81 17.59 -8.52
CA ALA A 161 4.17 17.43 -8.02
C ALA A 161 4.75 18.70 -7.36
N GLU A 162 4.37 19.88 -7.86
CA GLU A 162 4.83 21.17 -7.35
C GLU A 162 4.04 21.66 -6.13
N ASN A 163 2.71 21.63 -6.18
CA ASN A 163 1.87 22.43 -5.29
C ASN A 163 1.11 21.63 -4.21
N GLY A 164 0.99 20.30 -4.30
CA GLY A 164 0.19 19.56 -3.31
C GLY A 164 0.12 18.05 -3.54
N SER A 165 -0.64 17.35 -2.70
CA SER A 165 -0.77 15.89 -2.79
C SER A 165 -1.93 15.51 -3.72
N ILE A 166 -1.85 14.36 -4.40
CA ILE A 166 -3.03 13.85 -5.13
C ILE A 166 -4.21 13.56 -4.19
N LYS A 167 -3.95 13.42 -2.89
CA LYS A 167 -4.99 13.33 -1.83
C LYS A 167 -5.90 14.55 -1.83
N ASP A 168 -5.35 15.74 -2.06
CA ASP A 168 -6.11 16.99 -2.07
C ASP A 168 -7.09 17.02 -3.26
N LEU A 169 -6.69 16.45 -4.41
CA LEU A 169 -7.53 16.34 -5.60
C LEU A 169 -8.52 15.18 -5.55
N LEU A 170 -8.15 14.04 -4.96
CA LEU A 170 -9.07 12.92 -4.77
C LEU A 170 -10.15 13.26 -3.75
N ASN A 171 -9.82 14.01 -2.69
CA ASN A 171 -10.81 14.54 -1.74
C ASN A 171 -11.76 15.55 -2.41
N LEU A 172 -11.26 16.38 -3.33
CA LEU A 172 -12.08 17.30 -4.15
C LEU A 172 -12.95 16.57 -5.20
N GLN A 173 -12.48 15.48 -5.80
CA GLN A 173 -13.29 14.65 -6.71
C GLN A 173 -14.39 13.89 -5.98
N ILE A 174 -14.10 13.39 -4.77
CA ILE A 174 -15.08 12.76 -3.89
C ILE A 174 -16.12 13.79 -3.45
N SER A 175 -15.73 15.01 -3.04
CA SER A 175 -16.69 16.05 -2.64
C SER A 175 -17.55 16.55 -3.80
N THR A 176 -16.98 16.73 -5.00
CA THR A 176 -17.73 17.17 -6.19
C THR A 176 -18.71 16.12 -6.70
N SER A 177 -18.41 14.82 -6.53
CA SER A 177 -19.39 13.76 -6.82
C SER A 177 -20.59 13.76 -5.86
N TYR A 178 -20.39 14.12 -4.59
CA TYR A 178 -21.49 14.30 -3.63
C TYR A 178 -22.27 15.61 -3.84
N THR A 179 -21.64 16.68 -4.35
CA THR A 179 -22.34 17.93 -4.68
C THR A 179 -23.17 17.81 -5.96
N ILE A 180 -22.71 17.07 -6.98
CA ILE A 180 -23.49 16.83 -8.21
C ILE A 180 -24.66 15.86 -7.93
N ALA A 181 -24.46 14.84 -7.09
CA ALA A 181 -25.55 13.97 -6.63
C ALA A 181 -26.59 14.74 -5.78
N GLY A 182 -26.15 15.73 -4.99
CA GLY A 182 -27.06 16.60 -4.22
C GLY A 182 -27.80 17.64 -5.07
N ALA A 183 -27.25 18.06 -6.21
CA ALA A 183 -27.88 19.03 -7.11
C ALA A 183 -28.91 18.37 -8.07
N LEU A 184 -28.71 17.12 -8.46
CA LEU A 184 -29.68 16.36 -9.27
C LEU A 184 -30.91 15.89 -8.49
N CYS A 185 -30.86 15.95 -7.15
CA CYS A 185 -31.99 15.58 -6.28
C CYS A 185 -32.96 16.74 -5.98
N LYS A 186 -32.74 17.94 -6.54
CA LYS A 186 -33.56 19.14 -6.25
C LYS A 186 -34.35 19.70 -7.43
N THR A 187 -34.48 18.97 -8.53
CA THR A 187 -35.29 19.40 -9.70
C THR A 187 -36.41 18.43 -10.04
N CYS A 188 -36.87 17.63 -9.08
CA CYS A 188 -38.07 16.84 -9.19
C CYS A 188 -38.99 17.15 -8.00
N ASP A 189 -39.56 18.36 -8.02
CA ASP A 189 -40.86 18.65 -7.38
C ASP A 189 -41.86 18.93 -8.51
#